data_AF-A0A9K3CNS4-F1
#
_entry.id   AF-A0A9K3CNS4-F1
#
_cell.length_a   1.000
_cell.length_b   1.000
_cell.length_c   1.000
_cell.angle_alpha   90.00
_cell.angle_beta   90.00
_cell.angle_gamma   90.00
#
_symmetry.space_group_name_H-M   'P 1'
#
loop_
_entity.id
_entity.type
_entity.pdbx_description
1 polymer ?
#
loop_
_entity_poly.entity_id
_entity_poly.type
_entity_poly.pdbx_seq_one_letter_code
_entity_poly.pdbx_strand_id
1 'polypeptide(L)' 'MVNVGAMSTGGDIEDLIKVGSMEIAKIRLRTPVCIQPNEKVAISRRIEQHWRLIGWGEVTTEGIAATDETAQ' A
#
# COMPACT_ATOMS: atom_id res chain seq x y z
N MET A 1 5.06 -6.89 0.74
CA MET A 1 5.80 -5.76 1.34
C MET A 1 5.53 -4.55 0.47
N VAL A 2 5.25 -3.43 1.11
CA VAL A 2 4.92 -2.17 0.45
C VAL A 2 5.93 -1.14 0.92
N ASN A 3 6.54 -0.43 -0.02
CA ASN A 3 7.53 0.62 0.26
C ASN A 3 6.94 1.97 -0.13
N VAL A 4 6.93 2.90 0.82
CA VAL A 4 6.45 4.28 0.66
C VAL A 4 7.58 5.19 1.12
N GLY A 5 8.25 5.86 0.19
CA GLY A 5 9.46 6.64 0.48
C GLY A 5 10.52 5.79 1.21
N ALA A 6 10.87 6.18 2.43
CA ALA A 6 11.82 5.47 3.30
C ALA A 6 11.18 4.39 4.19
N MET A 7 9.85 4.31 4.25
CA MET A 7 9.13 3.37 5.09
C MET A 7 8.80 2.08 4.32
N SER A 8 8.94 0.94 5.00
CA SER A 8 8.53 -0.37 4.50
C SER A 8 7.56 -1.01 5.47
N THR A 9 6.43 -1.48 4.96
CA THR A 9 5.38 -2.11 5.77
C THR A 9 4.86 -3.39 5.13
N GLY A 10 4.26 -4.24 5.95
CA GLY A 10 3.42 -5.34 5.47
C GLY A 10 2.07 -4.81 5.02
N GLY A 11 1.47 -5.46 4.03
CA GLY A 11 0.13 -5.12 3.60
C GLY A 11 -0.52 -6.32 2.94
N ASP A 12 -1.83 -6.43 3.14
CA ASP A 12 -2.67 -7.46 2.56
C ASP A 12 -3.55 -6.80 1.48
N ILE A 13 -3.62 -7.42 0.30
CA ILE A 13 -4.43 -6.92 -0.82
C ILE A 13 -5.89 -7.28 -0.50
N GLU A 14 -6.74 -6.28 -0.29
CA GLU A 14 -8.17 -6.49 -0.03
C GLU A 14 -8.95 -6.65 -1.33
N ASP A 15 -8.66 -5.82 -2.32
CA ASP A 15 -9.42 -5.75 -3.55
C ASP A 15 -8.56 -5.28 -4.72
N LEU A 16 -8.96 -5.68 -5.93
CA LEU A 16 -8.38 -5.26 -7.20
C LEU A 16 -9.50 -4.71 -8.06
N ILE A 17 -9.56 -3.39 -8.17
CA ILE A 17 -10.64 -2.64 -8.79
C ILE A 17 -10.16 -2.12 -10.14
N LYS A 18 -10.96 -2.32 -11.18
CA LYS A 18 -10.71 -1.75 -12.51
C LYS A 18 -11.61 -0.54 -12.75
N VAL A 19 -11.01 0.63 -12.97
CA VAL A 19 -11.73 1.87 -13.26
C VAL A 19 -11.36 2.30 -14.69
N GLY A 20 -12.22 1.96 -15.64
CA GLY A 20 -11.95 2.16 -17.07
C GLY A 20 -10.72 1.36 -17.53
N SER A 21 -9.66 2.06 -17.93
CA SER A 21 -8.37 1.47 -18.32
C SER A 21 -7.35 1.39 -17.18
N MET A 22 -7.66 1.92 -16.00
CA MET A 22 -6.77 1.90 -14.84
C MET A 22 -7.07 0.71 -13.92
N GLU A 23 -6.01 0.15 -13.34
CA GLU A 23 -6.06 -0.91 -12.33
C GLU A 23 -5.65 -0.33 -10.98
N ILE A 24 -6.53 -0.44 -9.98
CA ILE A 24 -6.35 0.12 -8.64
C ILE A 24 -6.36 -1.05 -7.65
N ALA A 25 -5.35 -1.12 -6.80
CA ALA A 25 -5.29 -2.09 -5.71
C ALA A 25 -5.66 -1.43 -4.39
N LYS A 26 -6.63 -2.00 -3.67
CA LYS A 26 -6.92 -1.60 -2.29
C LYS A 26 -6.06 -2.44 -1.35
N ILE A 27 -5.17 -1.80 -0.62
CA ILE A 27 -4.21 -2.47 0.26
C ILE A 27 -4.46 -2.04 1.70
N ARG A 28 -4.71 -3.00 2.59
CA ARG A 28 -4.72 -2.76 4.04
C ARG A 28 -3.29 -2.87 4.54
N LEU A 29 -2.76 -1.77 5.06
CA LEU A 29 -1.43 -1.77 5.68
C LEU A 29 -1.52 -2.35 7.10
N ARG A 30 -0.51 -3.15 7.48
CA ARG A 30 -0.45 -3.74 8.83
C ARG A 30 0.02 -2.76 9.90
N THR A 31 0.78 -1.76 9.48
CA THR A 31 1.27 -0.68 10.33
C THR A 31 0.94 0.63 9.63
N PRO A 32 0.37 1.63 10.34
CA PRO A 32 0.07 2.92 9.75
C PRO A 32 1.38 3.57 9.27
N VAL A 33 1.30 4.21 8.11
CA VAL A 33 2.43 4.93 7.51
C VAL A 33 1.94 6.31 7.09
N CYS A 34 2.81 7.30 7.19
CA CYS A 34 2.55 8.61 6.61
C CYS A 34 2.63 8.50 5.09
N ILE A 35 1.64 9.05 4.40
CA ILE A 35 1.60 9.04 2.93
C ILE A 35 0.90 10.29 2.44
N GLN A 36 1.31 10.79 1.28
CA GLN A 36 0.61 11.86 0.58
C GLN A 36 -0.08 11.35 -0.68
N PRO A 37 -1.17 11.99 -1.13
CA PRO A 37 -1.73 11.73 -2.44
C PRO A 37 -0.66 11.88 -3.54
N ASN A 38 -0.69 10.99 -4.53
CA ASN A 38 0.28 10.87 -5.62
C ASN A 38 1.71 10.48 -5.19
N GLU A 39 1.91 10.04 -3.96
CA GLU A 39 3.20 9.49 -3.54
C GLU A 39 3.47 8.15 -4.23
N LYS A 40 4.72 7.95 -4.64
CA LYS A 40 5.15 6.75 -5.35
C LYS A 40 5.32 5.59 -4.37
N VAL A 41 4.77 4.44 -4.74
CA VAL A 41 4.78 3.23 -3.91
C VAL A 41 5.34 2.06 -4.72
N ALA A 42 6.17 1.24 -4.07
CA ALA A 42 6.67 0.00 -4.66
C ALA A 42 6.11 -1.22 -3.92
N ILE A 43 5.73 -2.25 -4.68
CA ILE A 43 5.16 -3.49 -4.15
C ILE A 43 6.14 -4.62 -4.41
N SER A 44 6.48 -5.33 -3.34
CA SER A 44 7.35 -6.51 -3.38
C SER A 44 6.63 -7.75 -2.85
N ARG A 45 6.85 -8.88 -3.52
CA ARG A 45 6.33 -10.20 -3.13
C ARG A 45 7.48 -11.10 -2.70
N ARG A 46 7.25 -11.91 -1.67
CA ARG A 46 8.22 -12.92 -1.25
C ARG A 46 8.11 -14.13 -2.18
N ILE A 47 9.21 -14.46 -2.85
CA ILE A 47 9.34 -15.60 -3.77
C ILE A 47 10.65 -16.30 -3.40
N GLU A 48 10.61 -17.60 -3.10
CA GLU A 48 11.80 -18.39 -2.71
C GLU A 48 12.65 -17.70 -1.63
N GLN A 49 12.00 -17.23 -0.55
CA GLN A 49 12.63 -16.52 0.57
C GLN A 49 13.20 -15.13 0.27
N HIS A 50 13.10 -14.63 -0.96
CA HIS A 50 13.57 -13.30 -1.34
C HIS A 50 12.40 -12.36 -1.61
N TRP A 51 12.50 -11.11 -1.16
CA TRP A 51 11.58 -10.07 -1.60
C TRP A 51 11.97 -9.63 -2.99
N ARG A 52 11.08 -9.87 -3.95
CA ARG A 52 11.25 -9.45 -5.34
C ARG A 52 10.27 -8.31 -5.62
N LEU A 53 10.78 -7.23 -6.20
CA LEU A 53 9.96 -6.14 -6.70
C LEU A 53 9.05 -6.70 -7.81
N ILE A 54 7.73 -6.52 -7.65
CA ILE A 54 6.74 -7.00 -8.63
C ILE A 54 6.06 -5.86 -9.39
N GLY A 55 6.12 -4.65 -8.86
CA GLY A 55 5.51 -3.49 -9.50
C GLY A 55 5.64 -2.23 -8.66
N TRP A 56 5.16 -1.14 -9.23
CA TRP A 56 5.08 0.17 -8.58
C TRP A 56 3.79 0.86 -9.02
N GLY A 57 3.40 1.89 -8.29
CA GLY A 57 2.25 2.72 -8.62
C GLY A 57 2.29 4.01 -7.82
N GLU A 58 1.17 4.73 -7.85
CA GLU A 58 0.96 5.95 -7.09
C GLU A 58 -0.31 5.82 -6.25
N VAL A 59 -0.35 6.56 -5.14
CA VAL A 59 -1.53 6.63 -4.29
C VAL A 59 -2.56 7.56 -4.92
N THR A 60 -3.72 7.01 -5.28
CA THR A 60 -4.77 7.74 -6.00
C THR A 60 -5.66 8.60 -5.10
N THR A 61 -5.90 8.18 -3.85
CA THR A 61 -6.74 8.90 -2.89
C THR A 61 -6.14 8.85 -1.48
N GLU A 62 -6.51 9.79 -0.61
CA GLU A 62 -6.22 9.65 0.81
C GLU A 62 -6.85 8.35 1.32
N GLY A 63 -6.02 7.50 1.94
CA GLY A 63 -6.47 6.27 2.57
C GLY A 63 -7.35 6.56 3.78
N ILE A 64 -8.05 5.54 4.28
CA ILE A 64 -8.74 5.65 5.57
C ILE A 64 -7.66 5.83 6.65
N ALA A 65 -7.67 6.97 7.33
CA ALA A 65 -6.77 7.22 8.45
C ALA A 65 -7.00 6.15 9.51
N ALA A 66 -5.91 5.62 10.09
CA ALA A 66 -6.02 4.80 11.29
C ALA A 66 -6.65 5.68 12.36
N THR A 67 -7.92 5.42 12.68
CA THR A 67 -8.53 6.00 13.86
C THR A 67 -7.79 5.42 15.05
N ASP A 68 -7.15 6.27 15.86
CA ASP A 68 -6.57 5.84 17.12
C ASP A 68 -7.70 5.23 17.97
N GLU A 69 -7.79 3.90 18.03
CA GLU A 69 -8.67 3.18 18.96
C GLU A 69 -8.18 3.30 20.42
N THR A 70 -7.46 4.37 20.75
CA THR A 70 -6.94 4.67 22.10
C THR A 70 -7.40 6.03 22.62
N ALA A 71 -8.57 6.51 22.18
CA ALA A 71 -9.31 7.58 22.84
C ALA A 71 -10.59 7.00 23.49
N GLN A 72 -10.36 6.23 24.56
CA GLN A 72 -11.23 5.97 25.72
C GLN A 72 -12.64 5.41 25.53
#